data_AF-A0A484MH93-F1
#
_entry.id   AF-A0A484MH93-F1
#
_cell.length_a   1.000
_cell.length_b   1.000
_cell.length_c   1.000
_cell.angle_alpha   90.00
_cell.angle_beta   90.00
_cell.angle_gamma   90.00
#
_symmetry.space_group_name_H-M   'P 1'
#
loop_
_entity.id
_entity.type
_entity.pdbx_description
1 polymer ?
#
loop_
_entity_poly.entity_id
_entity_poly.type
_entity_poly.pdbx_seq_one_letter_code
_entity_poly.pdbx_strand_id
1 'polypeptide(L)'
;MYAKTDLLYKANIDTGSVLEYALAFTSAALDKYCGKWSTAPKTGFIDITTSKDFYRIFSGLQIEYLEESVLLQSSSHEMLGDSVAWGGCTIIYLLGQQLHFELFDFSHQVLNVSEAEAAAFTSPQMNLAFVQGLDSLMEAMKKARRLNSHVFSMLKARCPLEDKQACAIKPSGAPLHRVKYENTVSAFETLPQKGA
;
A
#
# COMPACT_ATOMS: atom_id res chain seq x y z
N MET A 1 23.90 2.33 44.21
CA MET A 1 24.28 1.60 42.98
C MET A 1 23.10 0.83 42.41
N TYR A 2 22.34 0.07 43.21
CA TYR A 2 21.16 -0.71 42.79
C TYR A 2 19.99 0.09 42.14
N ALA A 3 19.67 1.28 42.65
CA ALA A 3 18.55 2.09 42.12
C ALA A 3 18.74 2.58 40.66
N LYS A 4 20.00 2.70 40.19
CA LYS A 4 20.30 3.15 38.82
C LYS A 4 20.15 2.01 37.82
N THR A 5 20.42 0.78 38.26
CA THR A 5 20.27 -0.44 37.46
C THR A 5 18.80 -0.78 37.27
N ASP A 6 17.97 -0.66 38.31
CA ASP A 6 16.51 -0.86 38.22
C ASP A 6 15.83 0.13 37.27
N LEU A 7 16.30 1.38 37.22
CA LEU A 7 15.81 2.38 36.27
C LEU A 7 16.11 2.00 34.81
N LEU A 8 17.29 1.44 34.53
CA LEU A 8 17.66 1.00 33.18
C LEU A 8 16.86 -0.23 32.73
N TYR A 9 16.57 -1.16 33.64
CA TYR A 9 15.73 -2.32 33.34
C TYR A 9 14.26 -1.94 33.15
N LYS A 10 13.74 -0.98 33.93
CA LYS A 10 12.35 -0.53 33.84
C LYS A 10 12.10 0.37 32.62
N ALA A 11 13.07 1.20 32.23
CA ALA A 11 12.97 2.09 31.07
C ALA A 11 12.89 1.34 29.72
N ASN A 12 13.39 0.11 29.65
CA ASN A 12 13.40 -0.70 28.41
C ASN A 12 12.01 -1.26 28.04
N ILE A 13 11.04 -1.19 28.96
CA ILE A 13 9.67 -1.68 28.77
C ILE A 13 8.75 -0.57 28.21
N ASP A 14 9.09 0.70 28.44
CA ASP A 14 8.27 1.87 28.09
C ASP A 14 8.80 2.66 26.87
N THR A 15 9.83 2.18 26.17
CA THR A 15 10.32 2.82 24.94
C THR A 15 9.42 2.47 23.75
N GLY A 16 8.78 3.49 23.16
CA GLY A 16 7.96 3.35 21.96
C GLY A 16 8.67 2.66 20.80
N SER A 17 7.89 2.10 19.87
CA SER A 17 8.44 1.29 18.78
C SER A 17 9.27 2.13 17.81
N VAL A 18 10.51 1.68 17.52
CA VAL A 18 11.36 2.30 16.49
C VAL A 18 10.67 2.32 15.12
N LEU A 19 9.86 1.28 14.84
CA LEU A 19 9.10 1.19 13.60
C LEU A 19 8.01 2.26 13.52
N GLU A 20 7.27 2.50 14.61
CA GLU A 20 6.24 3.53 14.65
C GLU A 20 6.85 4.92 14.43
N TYR A 21 7.98 5.19 15.08
CA TYR A 21 8.74 6.43 14.87
C TYR A 21 9.20 6.57 13.41
N ALA A 22 9.76 5.52 12.84
CA ALA A 22 10.21 5.52 11.44
C ALA A 22 9.05 5.80 10.47
N LEU A 23 7.90 5.15 10.67
CA LEU A 23 6.70 5.36 9.86
C LEU A 23 6.14 6.79 10.01
N ALA A 24 6.08 7.33 11.22
CA ALA A 24 5.67 8.71 11.46
C ALA A 24 6.60 9.72 10.77
N PHE A 25 7.91 9.50 10.87
CA PHE A 25 8.92 10.31 10.19
C PHE A 25 8.76 10.24 8.66
N THR A 26 8.60 9.04 8.10
CA THR A 26 8.36 8.85 6.67
C THR A 26 7.08 9.54 6.22
N SER A 27 5.99 9.46 7.00
CA SER A 27 4.74 10.16 6.71
C SER A 27 4.96 11.67 6.59
N ALA A 28 5.64 12.27 7.57
CA ALA A 28 5.94 13.70 7.55
C ALA A 28 6.83 14.11 6.35
N ALA A 29 7.76 13.24 5.93
CA ALA A 29 8.56 13.47 4.73
C ALA A 29 7.70 13.41 3.46
N LEU A 30 6.77 12.46 3.36
CA LEU A 30 5.85 12.35 2.23
C LEU A 30 4.95 13.58 2.11
N ASP A 31 4.43 14.10 3.22
CA ASP A 31 3.61 15.32 3.20
C ASP A 31 4.41 16.53 2.68
N LYS A 32 5.68 16.64 3.09
CA LYS A 32 6.55 17.76 2.71
C LYS A 32 6.97 17.72 1.24
N TYR A 33 7.33 16.55 0.72
CA TYR A 33 7.99 16.43 -0.59
C TYR A 33 7.08 15.87 -1.67
N CYS A 34 6.05 15.12 -1.28
CA CYS A 34 5.25 14.28 -2.19
C CYS A 34 3.75 14.62 -2.14
N GLY A 35 3.35 15.79 -1.62
CA GLY A 35 1.93 16.18 -1.50
C GLY A 35 1.11 16.14 -2.80
N LYS A 36 1.76 16.13 -3.98
CA LYS A 36 1.10 15.96 -5.28
C LYS A 36 0.66 14.52 -5.55
N TRP A 37 1.26 13.54 -4.88
CA TRP A 37 1.01 12.12 -5.08
C TRP A 37 -0.26 11.61 -4.38
N SER A 38 -0.98 12.46 -3.66
CA SER A 38 -2.24 12.12 -2.97
C SER A 38 -3.20 13.31 -2.99
N THR A 39 -3.41 13.89 -4.18
CA THR A 39 -4.25 15.08 -4.32
C THR A 39 -5.72 14.68 -4.22
N ALA A 40 -6.48 15.33 -3.32
CA ALA A 40 -7.91 15.07 -3.19
C ALA A 40 -8.65 15.33 -4.53
N PRO A 41 -9.50 14.41 -5.00
CA PRO A 41 -10.25 14.61 -6.23
C PRO A 41 -11.21 15.79 -6.14
N LYS A 42 -11.30 16.59 -7.22
CA LYS A 42 -12.17 17.77 -7.28
C LYS A 42 -13.66 17.45 -7.15
N THR A 43 -14.06 16.25 -7.56
CA THR A 43 -15.45 15.80 -7.58
C THR A 43 -15.88 15.11 -6.30
N GLY A 44 -14.95 14.85 -5.36
CA GLY A 44 -15.20 14.02 -4.18
C GLY A 44 -15.25 12.51 -4.46
N PHE A 45 -15.10 12.10 -5.73
CA PHE A 45 -14.99 10.70 -6.14
C PHE A 45 -13.56 10.39 -6.55
N ILE A 46 -13.16 9.12 -6.40
CA ILE A 46 -11.89 8.60 -6.91
C ILE A 46 -11.69 8.98 -8.39
N ASP A 47 -10.56 9.60 -8.71
CA ASP A 47 -10.21 9.88 -10.10
C ASP A 47 -9.55 8.63 -10.71
N ILE A 48 -10.26 7.99 -11.63
CA ILE A 48 -9.79 6.78 -12.31
C ILE A 48 -9.06 7.07 -13.63
N THR A 49 -9.12 8.32 -14.10
CA THR A 49 -8.57 8.72 -15.40
C THR A 49 -7.19 9.36 -15.31
N THR A 50 -6.75 9.71 -14.10
CA THR A 50 -5.44 10.31 -13.87
C THR A 50 -4.48 9.35 -13.16
N SER A 51 -3.24 9.31 -13.63
CA SER A 51 -2.17 8.46 -13.09
C SER A 51 -1.22 9.23 -12.16
N LYS A 52 -1.74 10.25 -11.46
CA LYS A 52 -0.92 11.16 -10.64
C LYS A 52 -0.65 10.65 -9.23
N ASP A 53 -1.49 9.74 -8.75
CA ASP A 53 -1.35 9.15 -7.43
C ASP A 53 -0.23 8.10 -7.40
N PHE A 54 0.46 8.01 -6.27
CA PHE A 54 1.60 7.10 -6.13
C PHE A 54 1.23 5.64 -6.42
N TYR A 55 0.04 5.18 -5.99
CA TYR A 55 -0.38 3.80 -6.25
C TYR A 55 -0.40 3.43 -7.75
N ARG A 56 -0.70 4.39 -8.64
CA ARG A 56 -0.68 4.18 -10.09
C ARG A 56 0.75 4.04 -10.62
N ILE A 57 1.64 4.89 -10.12
CA ILE A 57 3.07 4.85 -10.46
C ILE A 57 3.65 3.51 -10.01
N PHE A 58 3.39 3.11 -8.76
CA PHE A 58 3.88 1.84 -8.23
C PHE A 58 3.30 0.63 -8.97
N SER A 59 2.02 0.66 -9.34
CA SER A 59 1.41 -0.41 -10.13
C SER A 59 2.09 -0.58 -11.50
N GLY A 60 2.45 0.52 -12.16
CA GLY A 60 3.24 0.51 -13.41
C GLY A 60 4.64 -0.07 -13.21
N LEU A 61 5.34 0.34 -12.15
CA LEU A 61 6.66 -0.21 -11.83
C LEU A 61 6.60 -1.69 -11.49
N GLN A 62 5.55 -2.12 -10.78
CA GLN A 62 5.37 -3.51 -10.40
C GLN A 62 5.13 -4.42 -11.60
N ILE A 63 4.28 -4.02 -12.56
CA ILE A 63 4.02 -4.83 -13.75
C ILE A 63 5.28 -4.97 -14.61
N GLU A 64 6.03 -3.87 -14.79
CA GLU A 64 7.31 -3.87 -15.51
C GLU A 64 8.34 -4.77 -14.82
N TYR A 65 8.49 -4.63 -13.49
CA TYR A 65 9.38 -5.47 -12.70
C TYR A 65 9.03 -6.96 -12.78
N LEU A 66 7.74 -7.31 -12.74
CA LEU A 66 7.27 -8.68 -12.87
C LEU A 66 7.55 -9.25 -14.27
N GLU A 67 7.34 -8.47 -15.33
CA GLU A 67 7.64 -8.88 -16.70
C GLU A 67 9.15 -9.12 -16.89
N GLU A 68 9.99 -8.20 -16.42
CA GLU A 68 11.46 -8.35 -16.45
C GLU A 68 11.93 -9.59 -15.67
N SER A 69 11.30 -9.88 -14.53
CA SER A 69 11.62 -11.04 -13.69
C SER A 69 11.46 -12.38 -14.41
N VAL A 70 10.46 -12.47 -15.28
CA VAL A 70 10.12 -13.67 -16.03
C VAL A 70 10.97 -13.79 -17.28
N LEU A 71 11.20 -12.66 -17.98
CA LEU A 71 11.93 -12.64 -19.25
C LEU A 71 13.44 -12.84 -19.09
N LEU A 72 14.06 -12.17 -18.12
CA LEU A 72 15.51 -12.16 -18.02
C LEU A 72 16.07 -13.33 -17.21
N GLN A 73 15.27 -14.00 -16.38
CA GLN A 73 15.73 -14.99 -15.38
C GLN A 73 17.06 -14.57 -14.71
N SER A 74 17.29 -13.26 -14.54
CA SER A 74 18.60 -12.73 -14.24
C SER A 74 18.80 -12.64 -12.73
N SER A 75 20.01 -12.96 -12.29
CA SER A 75 20.44 -12.87 -10.89
C SER A 75 20.26 -11.47 -10.27
N SER A 76 20.05 -10.43 -11.08
CA SER A 76 19.70 -9.08 -10.60
C SER A 76 18.36 -9.04 -9.86
N HIS A 77 17.42 -9.92 -10.17
CA HIS A 77 16.11 -9.97 -9.52
C HIS A 77 16.20 -10.41 -8.04
N GLU A 78 17.25 -11.15 -7.68
CA GLU A 78 17.57 -11.50 -6.28
C GLU A 78 18.19 -10.32 -5.50
N MET A 79 18.62 -9.24 -6.17
CA MET A 79 19.39 -8.18 -5.51
C MET A 79 18.53 -7.32 -4.57
N LEU A 80 17.26 -7.07 -4.90
CA LEU A 80 16.36 -6.23 -4.10
C LEU A 80 15.39 -7.05 -3.24
N GLY A 81 15.11 -8.30 -3.60
CA GLY A 81 14.19 -9.17 -2.87
C GLY A 81 12.84 -8.51 -2.59
N ASP A 82 12.32 -8.70 -1.38
CA ASP A 82 11.01 -8.16 -0.97
C ASP A 82 11.03 -6.64 -0.69
N SER A 83 12.20 -6.00 -0.71
CA SER A 83 12.35 -4.58 -0.31
C SER A 83 11.55 -3.62 -1.19
N VAL A 84 11.39 -3.94 -2.48
CA VAL A 84 10.58 -3.14 -3.42
C VAL A 84 9.12 -3.12 -3.00
N ALA A 85 8.56 -4.29 -2.68
CA ALA A 85 7.19 -4.41 -2.20
C ALA A 85 7.01 -3.71 -0.84
N TRP A 86 7.96 -3.89 0.09
CA TRP A 86 7.94 -3.21 1.39
C TRP A 86 7.98 -1.68 1.24
N GLY A 87 8.87 -1.15 0.41
CA GLY A 87 8.99 0.29 0.17
C GLY A 87 7.75 0.88 -0.49
N GLY A 88 7.30 0.26 -1.58
CA GLY A 88 6.12 0.70 -2.33
C GLY A 88 4.84 0.64 -1.50
N CYS A 89 4.57 -0.49 -0.86
CA CYS A 89 3.40 -0.65 -0.01
C CYS A 89 3.43 0.29 1.20
N THR A 90 4.60 0.58 1.77
CA THR A 90 4.71 1.57 2.87
C THR A 90 4.28 2.96 2.41
N ILE A 91 4.73 3.42 1.24
CA ILE A 91 4.32 4.73 0.73
C ILE A 91 2.83 4.73 0.39
N ILE A 92 2.32 3.70 -0.30
CA ILE A 92 0.89 3.56 -0.61
C ILE A 92 0.05 3.58 0.68
N TYR A 93 0.49 2.86 1.69
CA TYR A 93 -0.17 2.77 2.98
C TYR A 93 -0.24 4.14 3.65
N LEU A 94 0.91 4.80 3.86
CA LEU A 94 1.00 6.10 4.52
C LEU A 94 0.23 7.20 3.76
N LEU A 95 0.17 7.12 2.43
CA LEU A 95 -0.67 8.02 1.62
C LEU A 95 -2.16 7.67 1.65
N GLY A 96 -2.59 6.64 2.38
CA GLY A 96 -3.98 6.18 2.47
C GLY A 96 -4.54 5.66 1.14
N GLN A 97 -3.70 5.10 0.28
CA GLN A 97 -4.04 4.68 -1.08
C GLN A 97 -4.21 3.16 -1.21
N GLN A 98 -4.15 2.39 -0.11
CA GLN A 98 -4.25 0.92 -0.15
C GLN A 98 -5.47 0.43 -0.92
N LEU A 99 -6.68 0.92 -0.61
CA LEU A 99 -7.90 0.45 -1.28
C LEU A 99 -7.91 0.81 -2.77
N HIS A 100 -7.31 1.96 -3.13
CA HIS A 100 -7.19 2.37 -4.54
C HIS A 100 -6.26 1.41 -5.28
N PHE A 101 -5.12 1.07 -4.67
CA PHE A 101 -4.18 0.09 -5.19
C PHE A 101 -4.83 -1.29 -5.36
N GLU A 102 -5.50 -1.81 -4.33
CA GLU A 102 -6.14 -3.13 -4.39
C GLU A 102 -7.18 -3.23 -5.52
N LEU A 103 -7.91 -2.15 -5.79
CA LEU A 103 -8.94 -2.09 -6.83
C LEU A 103 -8.37 -1.89 -8.24
N PHE A 104 -7.28 -1.14 -8.38
CA PHE A 104 -6.80 -0.62 -9.65
C PHE A 104 -5.37 -1.00 -10.03
N ASP A 105 -4.73 -1.85 -9.26
CA ASP A 105 -3.43 -2.42 -9.63
C ASP A 105 -3.55 -3.27 -10.90
N PHE A 106 -2.68 -3.02 -11.88
CA PHE A 106 -2.70 -3.71 -13.18
C PHE A 106 -2.50 -5.22 -13.02
N SER A 107 -1.55 -5.67 -12.20
CA SER A 107 -1.32 -7.10 -11.99
C SER A 107 -2.53 -7.77 -11.36
N HIS A 108 -3.21 -7.08 -10.43
CA HIS A 108 -4.43 -7.58 -9.83
C HIS A 108 -5.59 -7.65 -10.84
N GLN A 109 -5.72 -6.65 -11.72
CA GLN A 109 -6.76 -6.65 -12.75
C GLN A 109 -6.57 -7.80 -13.74
N VAL A 110 -5.33 -8.06 -14.17
CA VAL A 110 -5.00 -9.20 -15.04
C VAL A 110 -5.38 -10.52 -14.37
N LEU A 111 -5.00 -10.73 -13.11
CA LEU A 111 -5.38 -11.91 -12.33
C LEU A 111 -6.91 -12.08 -12.23
N ASN A 112 -7.64 -11.01 -11.92
CA ASN A 112 -9.09 -11.06 -11.77
C ASN A 112 -9.80 -11.42 -13.08
N VAL A 113 -9.33 -10.88 -14.22
CA VAL A 113 -9.85 -11.22 -15.55
C VAL A 113 -9.57 -12.67 -15.88
N SER A 114 -8.35 -13.15 -15.63
CA SER A 114 -7.99 -14.55 -15.87
C SER A 114 -8.81 -15.53 -15.01
N GLU A 115 -9.05 -15.21 -13.74
CA GLU A 115 -9.91 -16.02 -12.86
C GLU A 115 -11.36 -16.06 -13.37
N ALA A 116 -11.89 -14.93 -13.86
CA ALA A 116 -13.22 -14.87 -14.45
C ALA A 116 -13.33 -15.64 -15.77
N GLU A 117 -12.30 -15.59 -16.60
CA GLU A 117 -12.23 -16.33 -17.87
C GLU A 117 -12.11 -17.84 -17.66
N ALA A 118 -11.28 -18.26 -16.71
CA ALA A 118 -11.14 -19.67 -16.33
C ALA A 118 -12.45 -20.27 -15.81
N ALA A 119 -13.31 -19.46 -15.19
CA ALA A 119 -14.65 -19.86 -14.78
C ALA A 119 -15.66 -19.94 -15.94
N ALA A 120 -15.38 -19.28 -17.08
CA ALA A 120 -16.32 -19.10 -18.18
C ALA A 120 -16.15 -20.15 -19.31
N PHE A 121 -14.94 -20.54 -19.72
CA PHE A 121 -14.74 -21.50 -20.83
C PHE A 121 -13.38 -22.23 -20.80
N THR A 122 -13.35 -23.47 -21.30
CA THR A 122 -12.14 -24.23 -21.62
C THR A 122 -11.92 -24.27 -23.14
N SER A 123 -10.92 -23.57 -23.68
CA SER A 123 -10.41 -23.82 -25.05
C SER A 123 -8.96 -23.35 -25.20
N PRO A 124 -8.00 -24.24 -25.52
CA PRO A 124 -6.60 -23.86 -25.68
C PRO A 124 -6.18 -23.89 -27.15
N GLN A 125 -5.89 -22.73 -27.74
CA GLN A 125 -5.03 -22.63 -28.92
C GLN A 125 -4.18 -21.38 -28.83
N MET A 126 -3.25 -21.38 -27.87
CA MET A 126 -2.15 -20.41 -27.80
C MET A 126 -0.84 -21.18 -27.90
N ASN A 127 0.16 -20.54 -28.53
CA ASN A 127 1.48 -21.12 -28.80
C ASN A 127 2.17 -21.55 -27.50
N LEU A 128 2.73 -22.77 -27.42
CA LEU A 128 3.15 -23.41 -26.16
C LEU A 128 4.18 -22.59 -25.36
N ALA A 129 5.10 -21.91 -26.04
CA ALA A 129 6.10 -21.04 -25.40
C ALA A 129 5.48 -19.73 -24.85
N PHE A 130 4.47 -19.19 -25.53
CA PHE A 130 3.73 -18.01 -25.07
C PHE A 130 2.88 -18.35 -23.84
N VAL A 131 2.26 -19.53 -23.82
CA VAL A 131 1.48 -20.04 -22.68
C VAL A 131 2.38 -20.23 -21.45
N GLN A 132 3.58 -20.81 -21.60
CA GLN A 132 4.51 -20.99 -20.48
C GLN A 132 5.02 -19.67 -19.89
N GLY A 133 5.32 -18.67 -20.73
CA GLY A 133 5.68 -17.33 -20.28
C GLY A 133 4.53 -16.64 -19.54
N LEU A 134 3.30 -16.82 -20.02
CA LEU A 134 2.12 -16.28 -19.37
C LEU A 134 1.86 -16.94 -18.01
N ASP A 135 1.95 -18.28 -17.92
CA ASP A 135 1.73 -19.02 -16.67
C ASP A 135 2.74 -18.61 -15.57
N SER A 136 4.01 -18.46 -15.95
CA SER A 136 5.06 -18.01 -15.02
C SER A 136 4.85 -16.56 -14.55
N LEU A 137 4.43 -15.67 -15.46
CA LEU A 137 4.05 -14.30 -15.11
C LEU A 137 2.83 -14.28 -14.19
N MET A 138 1.81 -15.11 -14.44
CA MET A 138 0.62 -15.21 -13.60
C MET A 138 0.97 -15.69 -12.18
N GLU A 139 1.86 -16.66 -12.03
CA GLU A 139 2.35 -17.08 -10.71
C GLU A 139 3.17 -15.99 -10.00
N ALA A 140 3.98 -15.23 -10.75
CA ALA A 140 4.71 -14.09 -10.21
C ALA A 140 3.74 -13.00 -9.71
N MET A 141 2.69 -12.68 -10.48
CA MET A 141 1.63 -11.75 -10.06
C MET A 141 0.90 -12.22 -8.81
N LYS A 142 0.55 -13.52 -8.70
CA LYS A 142 -0.06 -14.09 -7.47
C LYS A 142 0.87 -13.96 -6.27
N LYS A 143 2.17 -14.18 -6.45
CA LYS A 143 3.18 -14.00 -5.39
C LYS A 143 3.25 -12.54 -4.96
N ALA A 144 3.31 -11.60 -5.91
CA ALA A 144 3.33 -10.17 -5.63
C ALA A 144 2.07 -9.72 -4.86
N ARG A 145 0.87 -10.12 -5.31
CA ARG A 145 -0.40 -9.84 -4.62
C ARG A 145 -0.35 -10.31 -3.16
N ARG A 146 0.07 -11.56 -2.91
CA ARG A 146 0.18 -12.10 -1.54
C ARG A 146 1.17 -11.32 -0.68
N LEU A 147 2.34 -10.96 -1.24
CA LEU A 147 3.34 -10.18 -0.54
C LEU A 147 2.82 -8.78 -0.19
N ASN A 148 2.20 -8.08 -1.14
CA ASN A 148 1.61 -6.77 -0.92
C ASN A 148 0.53 -6.81 0.19
N SER A 149 -0.41 -7.77 0.11
CA SER A 149 -1.43 -7.96 1.16
C SER A 149 -0.84 -8.23 2.53
N HIS A 150 0.25 -9.02 2.58
CA HIS A 150 0.97 -9.28 3.81
C HIS A 150 1.60 -8.01 4.38
N VAL A 151 2.30 -7.22 3.56
CA VAL A 151 2.91 -5.95 3.97
C VAL A 151 1.85 -4.98 4.48
N PHE A 152 0.73 -4.80 3.75
CA PHE A 152 -0.36 -3.93 4.22
C PHE A 152 -0.94 -4.38 5.56
N SER A 153 -1.10 -5.69 5.75
CA SER A 153 -1.59 -6.24 7.03
C SER A 153 -0.62 -5.95 8.18
N MET A 154 0.68 -6.09 7.94
CA MET A 154 1.73 -5.78 8.92
C MET A 154 1.77 -4.28 9.26
N LEU A 155 1.70 -3.40 8.26
CA LEU A 155 1.66 -1.96 8.46
C LEU A 155 0.41 -1.54 9.25
N LYS A 156 -0.75 -2.08 8.90
CA LYS A 156 -2.01 -1.83 9.61
C LYS A 156 -1.99 -2.27 11.06
N ALA A 157 -1.35 -3.41 11.35
CA ALA A 157 -1.21 -3.91 12.71
C ALA A 157 -0.26 -3.06 13.59
N ARG A 158 0.67 -2.32 12.98
CA ARG A 158 1.71 -1.56 13.71
C ARG A 158 1.52 -0.05 13.68
N CYS A 159 0.80 0.47 12.70
CA CYS A 159 0.53 1.90 12.56
C CYS A 159 -0.86 2.07 11.95
N PRO A 160 -1.95 1.80 12.70
CA PRO A 160 -3.31 1.99 12.20
C PRO A 160 -3.50 3.44 11.75
N LEU A 161 -3.86 3.63 10.48
CA LEU A 161 -4.18 4.96 9.96
C LEU A 161 -5.64 5.29 10.28
N GLU A 162 -5.90 6.58 10.53
CA GLU A 162 -7.27 7.08 10.60
C GLU A 162 -7.95 6.89 9.24
N ASP A 163 -9.22 6.48 9.26
CA ASP A 163 -10.02 6.38 8.03
C ASP A 163 -10.12 7.77 7.40
N LYS A 164 -9.57 7.92 6.19
CA LYS A 164 -9.75 9.14 5.40
C LYS A 164 -11.25 9.36 5.20
N GLN A 165 -11.74 10.54 5.56
CA GLN A 165 -13.16 10.88 5.45
C GLN A 165 -13.68 10.61 4.04
N ALA A 166 -14.43 9.52 3.86
CA ALA A 166 -15.14 9.26 2.63
C ALA A 166 -16.34 10.22 2.53
N CYS A 167 -16.61 10.72 1.33
CA CYS A 167 -17.90 11.37 1.08
C CYS A 167 -19.00 10.33 1.25
N ALA A 168 -19.96 10.56 2.14
CA ALA A 168 -21.14 9.72 2.21
C ALA A 168 -21.89 9.83 0.87
N ILE A 169 -22.54 8.78 0.40
CA ILE A 169 -23.32 8.81 -0.83
C ILE A 169 -24.80 8.75 -0.44
N LYS A 170 -25.60 9.71 -0.91
CA LYS A 170 -27.06 9.66 -0.73
C LYS A 170 -27.62 8.43 -1.48
N PRO A 171 -28.78 7.89 -1.08
CA PRO A 171 -29.50 6.92 -1.90
C PRO A 171 -29.75 7.37 -3.35
N SER A 172 -29.75 8.69 -3.60
CA SER A 172 -29.85 9.28 -4.94
C SER A 172 -28.55 9.25 -5.77
N GLY A 173 -27.45 8.70 -5.23
CA GLY A 173 -26.13 8.71 -5.85
C GLY A 173 -25.35 10.03 -5.72
N ALA A 174 -25.95 11.05 -5.10
CA ALA A 174 -25.28 12.34 -4.92
C ALA A 174 -24.29 12.29 -3.74
N PRO A 175 -23.06 12.85 -3.89
CA PRO A 175 -22.11 12.92 -2.79
C PRO A 175 -22.61 13.88 -1.70
N LEU A 176 -22.60 13.40 -0.46
CA LEU A 176 -22.71 14.19 0.76
C LEU A 176 -21.30 14.59 1.19
N HIS A 177 -20.98 15.85 0.91
CA HIS A 177 -19.80 16.47 1.47
C HIS A 177 -20.02 16.60 2.99
N ARG A 178 -19.09 16.05 3.79
CA ARG A 178 -18.97 16.24 5.25
C ARG A 178 -19.94 15.41 6.11
N VAL A 179 -19.56 14.17 6.41
CA VAL A 179 -19.92 13.52 7.68
C VAL A 179 -18.68 13.58 8.57
N LYS A 180 -18.70 14.46 9.58
CA LYS A 180 -17.72 14.40 10.67
C LYS A 180 -18.16 13.26 11.58
N TYR A 181 -17.46 12.13 11.54
CA TYR A 181 -17.49 11.20 12.67
C TYR A 181 -16.68 11.83 13.81
N GLU A 182 -17.11 11.63 15.06
CA GLU A 182 -16.39 12.16 16.22
C GLU A 182 -14.95 11.63 16.20
N ASN A 183 -13.99 12.55 16.13
CA ASN A 183 -12.57 12.27 16.00
C ASN A 183 -12.09 11.39 17.15
N THR A 184 -11.43 10.27 16.83
CA THR A 184 -10.47 9.70 17.77
C THR A 184 -9.23 10.57 17.71
N VAL A 185 -8.80 11.08 18.86
CA VAL A 185 -7.71 12.03 19.00
C VAL A 185 -6.43 11.46 18.39
N SER A 186 -5.82 12.18 17.45
CA SER A 186 -4.55 11.76 16.81
C SER A 186 -3.47 11.56 17.88
N ALA A 187 -2.65 10.52 17.75
CA ALA A 187 -1.52 10.27 18.65
C ALA A 187 -0.52 11.46 18.70
N PHE A 188 -0.56 12.35 17.71
CA PHE A 188 0.21 13.59 17.68
C PHE A 188 -0.23 14.61 18.76
N GLU A 189 -1.52 14.63 19.11
CA GLU A 189 -2.06 15.49 20.17
C GLU A 189 -1.72 14.96 21.58
N THR A 190 -1.37 13.67 21.69
CA THR A 190 -0.89 13.06 22.93
C THR A 190 0.63 13.19 23.17
N LEU A 191 1.37 13.77 22.22
CA LEU A 191 2.80 14.04 22.41
C LEU A 191 2.99 15.26 23.33
N PRO A 192 3.94 15.23 24.28
CA PRO A 192 4.24 16.37 25.13
C PRO A 192 4.72 17.55 24.28
N GLN A 193 3.87 18.58 24.17
CA GLN A 193 4.24 19.82 23.49
C GLN A 193 5.21 20.61 24.38
N LYS A 194 6.30 21.08 23.77
CA LYS A 194 7.33 21.86 24.45
C LYS A 194 6.84 23.29 24.67
N GLY A 195 6.26 23.54 25.84
CA GLY A 195 6.16 24.85 26.49
C GLY A 195 5.11 25.82 25.95
N ALA A 196 4.08 26.05 26.76
CA ALA A 196 3.50 27.39 26.95
C ALA A 196 4.07 27.96 28.26
#